data_AF-A0A3D3L5Z9-F1
#
_entry.id   AF-A0A3D3L5Z9-F1
#
_cell.length_a   1.000
_cell.length_b   1.000
_cell.length_c   1.000
_cell.angle_alpha   90.00
_cell.angle_beta   90.00
_cell.angle_gamma   90.00
#
_symmetry.space_group_name_H-M   'P 1'
#
loop_
_entity.id
_entity.type
_entity.pdbx_description
1 polymer ?
#
loop_
_entity_poly.entity_id
_entity_poly.type
_entity_poly.pdbx_seq_one_letter_code
_entity_poly.pdbx_strand_id
1 'polypeptide(L)'
;MKKKFHNSSGSVAPLAILFTFLSMLLIVAYLGQSSTIASMEKYRFAELRAQYVAEAGLNREAVDYLPYLDADTTVLVGKQGMEFGEDQDGNPLGVYKNISCYTQLMDGSTRKEFVAKSTGEVTYASTVGSTVTVQKTVFMSMVPSGFEEFMYFTNDEEPFGPNPSSFVSFGDGDELEGRVHTNSPSVTFSEWGCPEFTGSFTVTEPISYEGDTSCLEEMEDEDGVSIIDTVESIIFPPDNSIGILKANATRVFTADDMITFSPAQKDTLIMTEIEFDESGGFWATQWWYLVPPVVEDAGTSIGFYYDSTDAGFPPVEVNSLRLVRDDPSLPGIQYTLDAYVPGNDYNQALALLVSSNDINGNPADDMSTFASGDLVSIESEDTDKKVEFTIQSPVPPGGFPPVWTLPIDFFSPISYDGPPGIGLLEDESVTLSRQGSSGTLNADVPFNEYQYFHNHSEPTGFGNPDDNTICQANGFQHFDFRYWLCINRYNVDGCYEDLNGNGEYDENDDKSFVLFQRTFFPYSGPEVIYIKGGQVLVHGTVKGAYTVVTDYATEYRRHDNPNIVDQIWGNIWLIDDIRYEDSNTSGYYLTDGAVIQPEDGGTDNVLGLVAGGSVILANTTPNGAKNRGTTGPNN
;
A
#
# COMPACT_ATOMS: atom_id res chain seq x y z
N MET A 1 -121.95 -38.86 17.06
CA MET A 1 -122.11 -38.10 15.80
C MET A 1 -121.45 -36.72 15.93
N LYS A 2 -120.45 -36.46 15.07
CA LYS A 2 -119.89 -35.18 14.59
C LYS A 2 -119.82 -33.95 15.54
N LYS A 3 -118.60 -33.50 15.85
CA LYS A 3 -118.23 -32.06 15.94
C LYS A 3 -116.78 -31.89 15.44
N LYS A 4 -116.63 -31.61 14.15
CA LYS A 4 -116.17 -30.34 13.55
C LYS A 4 -114.73 -29.99 13.91
N PHE A 5 -113.80 -30.36 13.01
CA PHE A 5 -112.44 -29.82 12.93
C PHE A 5 -112.52 -28.32 12.60
N HIS A 6 -111.82 -27.51 13.40
CA HIS A 6 -111.53 -26.11 13.11
C HIS A 6 -110.09 -26.07 12.57
N ASN A 7 -109.89 -25.52 11.37
CA ASN A 7 -108.59 -25.37 10.75
C ASN A 7 -107.70 -24.46 11.62
N SER A 8 -106.51 -24.94 11.97
CA SER A 8 -105.41 -24.10 12.44
C SER A 8 -104.84 -23.34 11.24
N SER A 9 -104.76 -22.02 11.36
CA SER A 9 -104.00 -21.19 10.42
C SER A 9 -102.51 -21.50 10.60
N GLY A 10 -101.95 -22.32 9.70
CA GLY A 10 -100.57 -22.80 9.79
C GLY A 10 -99.52 -21.71 9.57
N SER A 11 -98.70 -21.43 10.59
CA SER A 11 -97.52 -20.56 10.53
C SER A 11 -96.25 -21.27 10.00
N VAL A 12 -96.37 -22.53 9.58
CA VAL A 12 -95.24 -23.38 9.19
C VAL A 12 -94.52 -22.84 7.94
N ALA A 13 -95.26 -22.33 6.95
CA ALA A 13 -94.66 -21.82 5.71
C ALA A 13 -93.84 -20.53 5.92
N PRO A 14 -94.32 -19.48 6.61
CA PRO A 14 -93.52 -18.30 6.93
C PRO A 14 -92.27 -18.62 7.78
N LEU A 15 -92.38 -19.54 8.74
CA LEU A 15 -91.28 -19.93 9.61
C LEU A 15 -90.20 -20.72 8.85
N ALA A 16 -90.60 -21.62 7.96
CA ALA A 16 -89.68 -22.35 7.09
C ALA A 16 -88.93 -21.39 6.15
N ILE A 17 -89.63 -20.40 5.57
CA ILE A 17 -89.02 -19.36 4.74
C ILE A 17 -87.99 -18.55 5.54
N LEU A 18 -88.32 -18.13 6.77
CA LEU A 18 -87.40 -17.42 7.66
C LEU A 18 -86.13 -18.24 7.94
N PHE A 19 -86.27 -19.53 8.29
CA PHE A 19 -85.13 -20.41 8.55
C PHE A 19 -84.27 -20.65 7.29
N THR A 20 -84.87 -20.73 6.10
CA THR A 20 -84.10 -20.80 4.85
C THR A 20 -83.34 -19.52 4.54
N PHE A 21 -83.91 -18.34 4.82
CA PHE A 21 -83.19 -17.07 4.68
C PHE A 21 -82.05 -16.96 5.69
N LEU A 22 -82.29 -17.38 6.94
CA LEU A 22 -81.27 -17.37 7.98
C LEU A 22 -80.11 -18.34 7.65
N SER A 23 -80.42 -19.53 7.12
CA SER A 23 -79.38 -20.49 6.72
C SER A 23 -78.60 -19.98 5.50
N MET A 24 -79.25 -19.35 4.52
CA MET A 24 -78.55 -18.70 3.41
C MET A 24 -77.64 -17.58 3.90
N LEU A 25 -78.09 -16.74 4.83
CA LEU A 25 -77.26 -15.68 5.41
C LEU A 25 -76.03 -16.23 6.15
N LEU A 26 -76.20 -17.32 6.91
CA LEU A 26 -75.07 -18.01 7.57
C LEU A 26 -74.08 -18.61 6.56
N ILE A 27 -74.58 -19.22 5.49
CA ILE A 27 -73.73 -19.78 4.41
C ILE A 27 -72.97 -18.65 3.70
N VAL A 28 -73.64 -17.54 3.37
CA VAL A 28 -72.99 -16.38 2.73
C VAL A 28 -71.93 -15.76 3.64
N ALA A 29 -72.22 -15.60 4.93
CA ALA A 29 -71.26 -15.10 5.91
C ALA A 29 -70.04 -16.02 6.04
N TYR A 30 -70.26 -17.33 6.13
CA TYR A 30 -69.18 -18.32 6.19
C TYR A 30 -68.32 -18.31 4.92
N LEU A 31 -68.92 -18.26 3.74
CA LEU A 31 -68.20 -18.20 2.46
C LEU A 31 -67.41 -16.89 2.32
N GLY A 32 -67.97 -15.76 2.76
CA GLY A 32 -67.26 -14.48 2.78
C GLY A 32 -66.04 -14.51 3.69
N GLN A 33 -66.18 -15.08 4.89
CA GLN A 33 -65.07 -15.22 5.83
C GLN A 33 -64.00 -16.20 5.33
N SER A 34 -64.39 -17.34 4.77
CA SER A 34 -63.47 -18.30 4.16
C SER A 34 -62.67 -17.68 3.00
N SER A 35 -63.32 -16.92 2.11
CA SER A 35 -62.66 -16.21 1.02
C SER A 35 -61.67 -15.15 1.51
N THR A 36 -62.03 -14.44 2.59
CA THR A 36 -61.17 -13.44 3.23
C THR A 36 -59.92 -14.08 3.84
N ILE A 37 -60.10 -15.18 4.59
CA ILE A 37 -59.00 -15.95 5.18
C ILE A 37 -58.07 -16.49 4.10
N ALA A 38 -58.61 -17.10 3.04
CA ALA A 38 -57.82 -17.62 1.93
C ALA A 38 -57.01 -16.52 1.22
N SER A 39 -57.56 -15.31 1.09
CA SER A 39 -56.87 -14.17 0.48
C SER A 39 -55.74 -13.64 1.38
N MET A 40 -55.96 -13.60 2.70
CA MET A 40 -54.92 -13.23 3.67
C MET A 40 -53.78 -14.25 3.73
N GLU A 41 -54.09 -15.55 3.70
CA GLU A 41 -53.07 -16.60 3.70
C GLU A 41 -52.22 -16.57 2.42
N LYS A 42 -52.82 -16.33 1.25
CA LYS A 42 -52.06 -16.13 0.00
C LYS A 42 -51.11 -14.93 0.08
N TYR A 43 -51.57 -13.82 0.67
CA TYR A 43 -50.75 -12.64 0.86
C TYR A 43 -49.57 -12.94 1.81
N ARG A 44 -49.83 -13.57 2.97
CA ARG A 44 -48.78 -13.97 3.93
C ARG A 44 -47.74 -14.89 3.32
N PHE A 45 -48.17 -15.87 2.53
CA PHE A 45 -47.26 -16.76 1.84
C PHE A 45 -46.41 -16.01 0.80
N ALA A 46 -47.00 -15.11 0.02
CA ALA A 46 -46.26 -14.27 -0.93
C ALA A 46 -45.29 -13.32 -0.22
N GLU A 47 -45.65 -12.80 0.95
CA GLU A 47 -44.80 -11.95 1.79
C GLU A 47 -43.56 -12.70 2.30
N LEU A 48 -43.75 -13.92 2.85
CA LEU A 48 -42.66 -14.79 3.29
C LEU A 48 -41.76 -15.22 2.12
N ARG A 49 -42.35 -15.55 0.97
CA ARG A 49 -41.59 -15.90 -0.24
C ARG A 49 -40.79 -14.71 -0.76
N ALA A 50 -41.37 -13.50 -0.74
CA ALA A 50 -40.66 -12.27 -1.11
C ALA A 50 -39.49 -11.99 -0.16
N GLN A 51 -39.68 -12.18 1.15
CA GLN A 51 -38.59 -12.07 2.12
C GLN A 51 -37.46 -13.08 1.84
N TYR A 52 -37.81 -14.36 1.66
CA TYR A 52 -36.84 -15.41 1.35
C TYR A 52 -36.03 -15.14 0.08
N VAL A 53 -36.70 -14.72 -1.01
CA VAL A 53 -36.03 -14.33 -2.26
C VAL A 53 -35.11 -13.13 -2.06
N ALA A 54 -35.52 -12.17 -1.22
CA ALA A 54 -34.69 -11.01 -0.91
C ALA A 54 -33.42 -11.40 -0.13
N GLU A 55 -33.54 -12.26 0.88
CA GLU A 55 -32.43 -12.80 1.69
C GLU A 55 -31.47 -13.64 0.83
N ALA A 56 -32.02 -14.46 -0.06
CA ALA A 56 -31.19 -15.26 -0.95
C ALA A 56 -30.44 -14.41 -1.99
N GLY A 57 -31.05 -13.31 -2.46
CA GLY A 57 -30.37 -12.31 -3.28
C GLY A 57 -29.22 -11.62 -2.53
N LEU A 58 -29.41 -11.27 -1.25
CA LEU A 58 -28.32 -10.76 -0.41
C LEU A 58 -27.16 -11.76 -0.30
N ASN A 59 -27.48 -13.01 0.04
CA ASN A 59 -26.45 -14.04 0.20
C ASN A 59 -25.69 -14.33 -1.10
N ARG A 60 -26.35 -14.23 -2.26
CA ARG A 60 -25.74 -14.56 -3.55
C ARG A 60 -24.87 -13.44 -4.12
N GLU A 61 -25.29 -12.19 -3.95
CA GLU A 61 -24.63 -11.05 -4.61
C GLU A 61 -23.85 -10.18 -3.63
N ALA A 62 -24.36 -9.98 -2.41
CA ALA A 62 -23.85 -8.96 -1.50
C ALA A 62 -22.91 -9.50 -0.41
N VAL A 63 -23.08 -10.74 0.07
CA VAL A 63 -22.27 -11.29 1.18
C VAL A 63 -20.79 -11.31 0.85
N ASP A 64 -20.41 -11.85 -0.31
CA ASP A 64 -19.00 -11.94 -0.71
C ASP A 64 -18.42 -10.58 -1.09
N TYR A 65 -19.26 -9.60 -1.44
CA TYR A 65 -18.82 -8.27 -1.84
C TYR A 65 -18.70 -7.31 -0.66
N LEU A 66 -19.54 -7.46 0.37
CA LEU A 66 -19.64 -6.54 1.50
C LEU A 66 -18.28 -6.25 2.16
N PRO A 67 -17.43 -7.27 2.44
CA PRO A 67 -16.12 -7.05 3.06
C PRO A 67 -15.22 -6.16 2.22
N TYR A 68 -15.33 -6.23 0.89
CA TYR A 68 -14.47 -5.58 -0.10
C TYR A 68 -15.05 -4.27 -0.63
N LEU A 69 -16.03 -3.68 0.07
CA LEU A 69 -16.60 -2.41 -0.34
C LEU A 69 -15.57 -1.28 -0.16
N ASP A 70 -15.11 -0.73 -1.28
CA ASP A 70 -14.11 0.34 -1.38
C ASP A 70 -14.74 1.73 -1.64
N ALA A 71 -16.03 1.78 -1.96
CA ALA A 71 -16.78 2.98 -2.27
C ALA A 71 -17.98 3.20 -1.32
N ASP A 72 -18.40 4.46 -1.15
CA ASP A 72 -19.51 4.81 -0.24
C ASP A 72 -20.83 4.09 -0.54
N THR A 73 -21.13 3.81 -1.81
CA THR A 73 -22.31 3.06 -2.22
C THR A 73 -22.11 2.38 -3.57
N THR A 74 -22.33 1.06 -3.63
CA THR A 74 -22.28 0.27 -4.87
C THR A 74 -23.61 -0.44 -5.10
N VAL A 75 -24.15 -0.36 -6.33
CA VAL A 75 -25.35 -1.09 -6.74
C VAL A 75 -24.93 -2.34 -7.53
N LEU A 76 -25.17 -3.51 -6.96
CA LEU A 76 -24.83 -4.80 -7.57
C LEU A 76 -25.93 -5.28 -8.52
N VAL A 77 -27.20 -5.08 -8.14
CA VAL A 77 -28.34 -5.47 -8.97
C VAL A 77 -29.33 -4.32 -9.09
N GLY A 78 -29.56 -3.89 -10.33
CA GLY A 78 -30.47 -2.79 -10.64
C GLY A 78 -31.96 -3.10 -10.47
N LYS A 79 -32.79 -2.18 -10.94
CA LYS A 79 -34.26 -2.22 -10.79
C LYS A 79 -34.95 -3.36 -11.56
N GLN A 80 -34.31 -3.90 -12.60
CA GLN A 80 -34.87 -5.02 -13.38
C GLN A 80 -34.86 -6.33 -12.58
N GLY A 81 -33.91 -6.51 -11.67
CA GLY A 81 -33.79 -7.71 -10.85
C GLY A 81 -33.36 -8.96 -11.62
N MET A 82 -33.13 -10.03 -10.87
CA MET A 82 -32.84 -11.36 -11.39
C MET A 82 -33.80 -12.40 -10.80
N GLU A 83 -34.19 -13.39 -11.60
CA GLU A 83 -35.04 -14.49 -11.15
C GLU A 83 -34.24 -15.43 -10.25
N PHE A 84 -34.79 -15.75 -9.07
CA PHE A 84 -34.11 -16.62 -8.11
C PHE A 84 -34.09 -18.09 -8.53
N GLY A 85 -35.13 -18.55 -9.23
CA GLY A 85 -35.27 -19.93 -9.69
C GLY A 85 -36.73 -20.38 -9.75
N GLU A 86 -36.93 -21.66 -10.03
CA GLU A 86 -38.25 -22.31 -10.11
C GLU A 86 -38.47 -23.30 -8.96
N ASP A 87 -39.72 -23.51 -8.56
CA ASP A 87 -40.09 -24.58 -7.64
C ASP A 87 -40.13 -25.97 -8.33
N GLN A 88 -40.42 -27.02 -7.56
CA GLN A 88 -40.47 -28.40 -8.08
C GLN A 88 -41.49 -28.60 -9.21
N ASP A 89 -42.46 -27.69 -9.34
CA ASP A 89 -43.50 -27.70 -10.36
C ASP A 89 -43.19 -26.76 -11.54
N GLY A 90 -42.01 -26.12 -11.56
CA GLY A 90 -41.56 -25.21 -12.62
C GLY A 90 -42.10 -23.78 -12.51
N ASN A 91 -42.66 -23.37 -11.37
CA ASN A 91 -43.15 -22.00 -11.20
C ASN A 91 -42.06 -21.09 -10.61
N PRO A 92 -41.95 -19.83 -11.07
CA PRO A 92 -40.93 -18.90 -10.58
C PRO A 92 -41.12 -18.62 -9.08
N LEU A 93 -40.01 -18.70 -8.33
CA LEU A 93 -39.92 -18.40 -6.90
C LEU A 93 -40.09 -16.91 -6.60
N GLY A 94 -39.55 -16.07 -7.48
CA GLY A 94 -39.61 -14.62 -7.38
C GLY A 94 -38.39 -13.96 -8.00
N VAL A 95 -38.35 -12.64 -7.94
CA VAL A 95 -37.26 -11.80 -8.46
C VAL A 95 -36.62 -11.05 -7.29
N TYR A 96 -35.30 -11.09 -7.16
CA TYR A 96 -34.57 -10.19 -6.26
C TYR A 96 -34.02 -9.00 -7.05
N LYS A 97 -34.08 -7.79 -6.48
CA LYS A 97 -33.70 -6.55 -7.15
C LYS A 97 -33.29 -5.45 -6.18
N ASN A 98 -32.72 -4.37 -6.72
CA ASN A 98 -32.22 -3.23 -5.95
C ASN A 98 -31.23 -3.68 -4.86
N ILE A 99 -30.26 -4.51 -5.25
CA ILE A 99 -29.19 -4.93 -4.35
C ILE A 99 -28.14 -3.83 -4.35
N SER A 100 -27.92 -3.24 -3.18
CA SER A 100 -26.93 -2.19 -2.97
C SER A 100 -26.21 -2.37 -1.64
N CYS A 101 -24.91 -2.13 -1.65
CA CYS A 101 -24.03 -2.14 -0.49
C CYS A 101 -23.56 -0.71 -0.22
N TYR A 102 -23.52 -0.30 1.04
CA TYR A 102 -23.05 1.03 1.46
C TYR A 102 -22.49 0.98 2.87
N THR A 103 -21.71 1.99 3.25
CA THR A 103 -21.25 2.18 4.63
C THR A 103 -22.01 3.31 5.31
N GLN A 104 -22.23 3.20 6.62
CA GLN A 104 -22.75 4.30 7.43
C GLN A 104 -22.10 4.32 8.82
N LEU A 105 -21.96 5.50 9.42
CA LEU A 105 -21.45 5.62 10.79
C LEU A 105 -22.50 5.10 11.77
N MET A 106 -22.08 4.28 12.74
CA MET A 106 -22.96 3.82 13.80
C MET A 106 -23.28 4.97 14.77
N ASP A 107 -24.56 5.11 15.13
CA ASP A 107 -24.99 6.15 16.08
C ASP A 107 -24.28 5.97 17.44
N GLY A 108 -23.49 6.98 17.83
CA GLY A 108 -22.75 6.98 19.10
C GLY A 108 -21.47 6.15 19.11
N SER A 109 -20.95 5.75 17.94
CA SER A 109 -19.68 5.04 17.81
C SER A 109 -18.77 5.70 16.76
N THR A 110 -17.47 5.43 16.84
CA THR A 110 -16.48 5.77 15.80
C THR A 110 -16.45 4.73 14.67
N ARG A 111 -17.17 3.60 14.82
CA ARG A 111 -17.19 2.50 13.85
C ARG A 111 -18.18 2.76 12.72
N LYS A 112 -17.78 2.41 11.49
CA LYS A 112 -18.68 2.31 10.33
C LYS A 112 -19.27 0.90 10.27
N GLU A 113 -20.58 0.80 10.08
CA GLU A 113 -21.22 -0.45 9.71
C GLU A 113 -21.35 -0.55 8.19
N PHE A 114 -21.20 -1.76 7.68
CA PHE A 114 -21.38 -2.09 6.27
C PHE A 114 -22.75 -2.72 6.11
N VAL A 115 -23.58 -2.12 5.26
CA VAL A 115 -24.98 -2.50 5.11
C VAL A 115 -25.25 -2.90 3.66
N ALA A 116 -25.85 -4.07 3.47
CA ALA A 116 -26.46 -4.43 2.21
C ALA A 116 -27.97 -4.49 2.32
N LYS A 117 -28.61 -4.09 1.23
CA LYS A 117 -30.06 -4.05 1.07
C LYS A 117 -30.45 -4.85 -0.15
N SER A 118 -31.54 -5.62 -0.06
CA SER A 118 -32.16 -6.32 -1.19
C SER A 118 -33.67 -6.22 -1.13
N THR A 119 -34.33 -6.22 -2.28
CA THR A 119 -35.79 -6.28 -2.38
C THR A 119 -36.23 -7.51 -3.17
N GLY A 120 -36.96 -8.42 -2.54
CA GLY A 120 -37.62 -9.53 -3.21
C GLY A 120 -39.01 -9.14 -3.69
N GLU A 121 -39.38 -9.61 -4.87
CA GLU A 121 -40.68 -9.41 -5.52
C GLU A 121 -41.30 -10.75 -5.89
N VAL A 122 -42.54 -10.97 -5.45
CA VAL A 122 -43.33 -12.16 -5.76
C VAL A 122 -44.69 -11.74 -6.29
N THR A 123 -45.14 -12.43 -7.35
CA THR A 123 -46.47 -12.23 -7.92
C THR A 123 -47.34 -13.44 -7.69
N TYR A 124 -48.63 -13.22 -7.43
CA TYR A 124 -49.62 -14.29 -7.33
C TYR A 124 -50.98 -13.86 -7.88
N ALA A 125 -51.77 -14.83 -8.34
CA ALA A 125 -53.13 -14.59 -8.80
C ALA A 125 -54.10 -14.51 -7.61
N SER A 126 -54.82 -13.39 -7.52
CA SER A 126 -55.88 -13.19 -6.54
C SER A 126 -57.04 -14.16 -6.79
N THR A 127 -57.90 -14.31 -5.78
CA THR A 127 -59.15 -15.08 -5.85
C THR A 127 -60.12 -14.57 -6.92
N VAL A 128 -59.89 -13.36 -7.45
CA VAL A 128 -60.67 -12.70 -8.50
C VAL A 128 -59.97 -12.71 -9.87
N GLY A 129 -58.80 -13.36 -9.97
CA GLY A 129 -58.03 -13.51 -11.22
C GLY A 129 -57.09 -12.34 -11.55
N SER A 130 -56.98 -11.33 -10.68
CA SER A 130 -56.04 -10.22 -10.84
C SER A 130 -54.67 -10.57 -10.27
N THR A 131 -53.59 -10.17 -10.95
CA THR A 131 -52.23 -10.35 -10.43
C THR A 131 -51.95 -9.35 -9.31
N VAL A 132 -51.48 -9.85 -8.16
CA VAL A 132 -51.02 -9.04 -7.03
C VAL A 132 -49.51 -9.21 -6.93
N THR A 133 -48.79 -8.09 -6.78
CA THR A 133 -47.33 -8.07 -6.59
C THR A 133 -47.04 -7.68 -5.15
N VAL A 134 -46.22 -8.47 -4.46
CA VAL A 134 -45.77 -8.23 -3.09
C VAL A 134 -44.27 -8.03 -3.12
N GLN A 135 -43.79 -6.99 -2.45
CA GLN A 135 -42.38 -6.70 -2.32
C GLN A 135 -41.98 -6.68 -0.84
N LYS A 136 -40.81 -7.25 -0.55
CA LYS A 136 -40.17 -7.14 0.77
C LYS A 136 -38.74 -6.74 0.63
N THR A 137 -38.34 -5.76 1.45
CA THR A 137 -36.97 -5.32 1.54
C THR A 137 -36.37 -5.87 2.82
N VAL A 138 -35.20 -6.48 2.70
CA VAL A 138 -34.40 -6.98 3.82
C VAL A 138 -33.04 -6.30 3.79
N PHE A 139 -32.40 -6.29 4.96
CA PHE A 139 -31.10 -5.69 5.16
C PHE A 139 -30.22 -6.70 5.89
N MET A 140 -28.94 -6.66 5.59
CA MET A 140 -27.91 -7.25 6.44
C MET A 140 -26.91 -6.17 6.78
N SER A 141 -26.40 -6.22 8.00
CA SER A 141 -25.30 -5.39 8.43
C SER A 141 -24.17 -6.26 8.93
N MET A 142 -22.95 -5.78 8.76
CA MET A 142 -21.77 -6.31 9.43
C MET A 142 -20.98 -5.13 9.99
N VAL A 143 -20.35 -5.39 11.12
CA VAL A 143 -19.44 -4.44 11.78
C VAL A 143 -18.06 -5.08 11.74
N PRO A 144 -17.06 -4.42 11.14
CA PRO A 144 -15.70 -4.94 11.16
C PRO A 144 -15.21 -4.99 12.61
N SER A 145 -14.56 -6.09 12.96
CA SER A 145 -13.74 -6.23 14.16
C SER A 145 -12.28 -6.14 13.70
N GLY A 146 -11.48 -5.30 14.37
CA GLY A 146 -10.07 -5.12 14.06
C GLY A 146 -9.17 -5.53 15.22
N PHE A 147 -7.86 -5.27 15.05
CA PHE A 147 -6.85 -5.59 16.07
C PHE A 147 -7.05 -4.85 17.39
N GLU A 148 -7.81 -3.75 17.40
CA GLU A 148 -8.08 -2.99 18.62
C GLU A 148 -8.86 -3.78 19.68
N GLU A 149 -9.45 -4.92 19.30
CA GLU A 149 -10.12 -5.81 20.26
C GLU A 149 -9.16 -6.78 20.95
N PHE A 150 -7.93 -6.92 20.44
CA PHE A 150 -6.92 -7.83 20.97
C PHE A 150 -5.81 -7.04 21.66
N MET A 151 -5.48 -7.44 22.88
CA MET A 151 -4.24 -7.04 23.54
C MET A 151 -3.04 -7.72 22.88
N TYR A 152 -3.22 -9.00 22.53
CA TYR A 152 -2.21 -9.79 21.85
C TYR A 152 -2.87 -10.70 20.84
N PHE A 153 -2.42 -10.60 19.59
CA PHE A 153 -2.82 -11.49 18.51
C PHE A 153 -1.55 -11.94 17.79
N THR A 154 -1.39 -13.24 17.59
CA THR A 154 -0.37 -13.75 16.66
C THR A 154 -0.92 -14.77 15.68
N ASN A 155 -0.38 -14.75 14.47
CA ASN A 155 -0.62 -15.80 13.50
C ASN A 155 0.26 -17.04 13.77
N ASP A 156 1.45 -16.85 14.33
CA ASP A 156 2.39 -17.92 14.65
C ASP A 156 3.38 -17.48 15.74
N GLU A 157 3.73 -18.36 16.66
CA GLU A 157 4.64 -18.08 17.80
C GLU A 157 6.10 -18.41 17.44
N GLU A 158 6.52 -18.06 16.23
CA GLU A 158 7.89 -18.30 15.77
C GLU A 158 8.80 -17.11 16.10
N PRO A 159 9.91 -17.34 16.82
CA PRO A 159 10.87 -16.28 17.08
C PRO A 159 11.62 -15.94 15.78
N PHE A 160 11.68 -14.65 15.45
CA PHE A 160 12.36 -14.16 14.24
C PHE A 160 13.41 -13.09 14.58
N GLY A 161 14.27 -12.79 13.62
CA GLY A 161 15.35 -11.80 13.75
C GLY A 161 16.74 -12.40 13.99
N PRO A 162 17.78 -11.56 14.14
CA PRO A 162 19.16 -12.02 14.25
C PRO A 162 19.44 -12.67 15.62
N ASN A 163 19.82 -13.95 15.61
CA ASN A 163 19.92 -14.82 16.79
C ASN A 163 18.60 -14.89 17.59
N PRO A 164 17.52 -15.38 16.97
CA PRO A 164 16.25 -15.51 17.65
C PRO A 164 16.40 -16.51 18.81
N SER A 165 15.55 -16.37 19.85
CA SER A 165 15.39 -17.43 20.83
C SER A 165 14.93 -18.71 20.14
N SER A 166 14.98 -19.85 20.84
CA SER A 166 14.44 -21.10 20.30
C SER A 166 12.91 -21.14 20.23
N PHE A 167 12.23 -20.30 21.02
CA PHE A 167 10.77 -20.21 21.13
C PHE A 167 10.36 -18.87 21.76
N VAL A 168 9.12 -18.44 21.52
CA VAL A 168 8.44 -17.39 22.29
C VAL A 168 7.82 -18.03 23.53
N SER A 169 7.97 -17.42 24.71
CA SER A 169 7.41 -17.95 25.97
C SER A 169 6.83 -16.86 26.86
N PHE A 170 5.72 -17.18 27.54
CA PHE A 170 5.04 -16.30 28.50
C PHE A 170 5.30 -16.73 29.95
N GLY A 171 5.55 -15.80 30.87
CA GLY A 171 5.83 -16.10 32.29
C GLY A 171 5.30 -15.07 33.30
N ASP A 172 5.75 -15.15 34.55
CA ASP A 172 5.28 -14.35 35.72
C ASP A 172 5.31 -12.82 35.55
N GLY A 173 6.10 -12.32 34.59
CA GLY A 173 6.18 -10.89 34.30
C GLY A 173 5.20 -10.40 33.23
N ASP A 174 4.45 -11.30 32.59
CA ASP A 174 3.55 -10.98 31.49
C ASP A 174 2.12 -10.83 32.01
N GLU A 175 1.64 -9.58 32.04
CA GLU A 175 0.28 -9.22 32.40
C GLU A 175 -0.46 -8.76 31.14
N LEU A 176 -1.41 -9.57 30.67
CA LEU A 176 -2.11 -9.37 29.41
C LEU A 176 -3.56 -8.95 29.68
N GLU A 177 -3.78 -7.64 29.57
CA GLU A 177 -5.08 -7.02 29.80
C GLU A 177 -5.96 -7.02 28.55
N GLY A 178 -7.01 -7.85 28.53
CA GLY A 178 -7.96 -7.91 27.42
C GLY A 178 -7.91 -9.23 26.64
N ARG A 179 -8.34 -9.20 25.37
CA ARG A 179 -8.45 -10.44 24.57
C ARG A 179 -7.09 -10.85 24.03
N VAL A 180 -6.73 -12.11 24.24
CA VAL A 180 -5.51 -12.72 23.72
C VAL A 180 -5.88 -13.83 22.73
N HIS A 181 -5.20 -13.87 21.60
CA HIS A 181 -5.40 -14.90 20.59
C HIS A 181 -4.11 -15.36 19.92
N THR A 182 -4.03 -16.65 19.63
CA THR A 182 -2.95 -17.23 18.83
C THR A 182 -3.49 -18.28 17.86
N ASN A 183 -3.12 -18.13 16.58
CA ASN A 183 -3.30 -19.17 15.56
C ASN A 183 -2.18 -20.22 15.59
N SER A 184 -1.13 -20.00 16.40
CA SER A 184 0.03 -20.88 16.47
C SER A 184 -0.38 -22.30 16.88
N PRO A 185 0.25 -23.34 16.30
CA PRO A 185 0.04 -24.72 16.73
C PRO A 185 0.64 -25.01 18.12
N SER A 186 1.46 -24.10 18.67
CA SER A 186 2.05 -24.24 20.00
C SER A 186 2.13 -22.93 20.78
N VAL A 187 1.89 -23.01 22.09
CA VAL A 187 2.14 -21.93 23.07
C VAL A 187 3.07 -22.46 24.13
N THR A 188 4.11 -21.70 24.48
CA THR A 188 5.09 -22.10 25.50
C THR A 188 4.95 -21.24 26.76
N PHE A 189 4.82 -21.86 27.92
CA PHE A 189 4.86 -21.19 29.21
C PHE A 189 6.23 -21.34 29.87
N SER A 190 6.69 -20.27 30.51
CA SER A 190 7.97 -20.22 31.22
C SER A 190 8.01 -21.20 32.40
N GLU A 191 9.18 -21.78 32.68
CA GLU A 191 9.42 -22.55 33.91
C GLU A 191 9.52 -21.66 35.17
N TRP A 192 9.47 -20.34 35.02
CA TRP A 192 9.69 -19.37 36.08
C TRP A 192 8.41 -18.57 36.41
N GLY A 193 7.27 -19.25 36.45
CA GLY A 193 5.95 -18.72 36.78
C GLY A 193 5.09 -18.41 35.56
N CYS A 194 3.83 -18.08 35.79
CA CYS A 194 2.75 -18.10 34.80
C CYS A 194 2.28 -16.68 34.45
N PRO A 195 1.91 -16.42 33.19
CA PRO A 195 1.34 -15.13 32.81
C PRO A 195 -0.02 -14.90 33.46
N GLU A 196 -0.37 -13.63 33.69
CA GLU A 196 -1.67 -13.21 34.19
C GLU A 196 -2.55 -12.71 33.03
N PHE A 197 -3.74 -13.30 32.87
CA PHE A 197 -4.73 -12.88 31.88
C PHE A 197 -5.97 -12.34 32.57
N THR A 198 -6.31 -11.08 32.31
CA THR A 198 -7.53 -10.48 32.87
C THR A 198 -8.72 -10.54 31.91
N GLY A 199 -8.48 -10.88 30.63
CA GLY A 199 -9.51 -11.10 29.61
C GLY A 199 -9.56 -12.53 29.07
N SER A 200 -10.18 -12.73 27.91
CA SER A 200 -10.32 -14.06 27.31
C SER A 200 -9.07 -14.48 26.54
N PHE A 201 -8.63 -15.73 26.74
CA PHE A 201 -7.55 -16.33 25.97
C PHE A 201 -8.14 -17.34 24.99
N THR A 202 -7.90 -17.13 23.69
CA THR A 202 -8.44 -17.99 22.63
C THR A 202 -7.33 -18.60 21.79
N VAL A 203 -7.45 -19.88 21.45
CA VAL A 203 -6.44 -20.62 20.69
C VAL A 203 -7.06 -21.37 19.50
N THR A 204 -6.28 -21.63 18.46
CA THR A 204 -6.73 -22.39 17.29
C THR A 204 -6.37 -23.87 17.42
N GLU A 205 -7.30 -24.77 17.05
CA GLU A 205 -7.00 -26.21 16.99
C GLU A 205 -6.29 -26.61 15.68
N PRO A 206 -5.31 -27.53 15.71
CA PRO A 206 -4.76 -28.20 16.89
C PRO A 206 -3.73 -27.34 17.64
N ILE A 207 -3.82 -27.32 18.97
CA ILE A 207 -2.90 -26.59 19.86
C ILE A 207 -2.11 -27.55 20.76
N SER A 208 -0.83 -27.24 20.97
CA SER A 208 0.06 -27.88 21.94
C SER A 208 0.54 -26.85 22.98
N TYR A 209 0.58 -27.24 24.25
CA TYR A 209 1.15 -26.41 25.32
C TYR A 209 2.51 -26.97 25.72
N GLU A 210 3.53 -26.13 25.63
CA GLU A 210 4.91 -26.47 25.95
C GLU A 210 5.40 -25.70 27.20
N GLY A 211 6.52 -26.14 27.77
CA GLY A 211 7.07 -25.56 29.00
C GLY A 211 6.32 -25.98 30.27
N ASP A 212 6.05 -25.05 31.19
CA ASP A 212 5.35 -25.36 32.44
C ASP A 212 3.82 -25.39 32.25
N THR A 213 3.30 -26.59 31.97
CA THR A 213 1.86 -26.78 31.77
C THR A 213 1.03 -26.61 33.06
N SER A 214 1.66 -26.45 34.24
CA SER A 214 0.91 -26.15 35.47
C SER A 214 0.22 -24.79 35.42
N CYS A 215 0.71 -23.87 34.57
CA CYS A 215 0.05 -22.59 34.31
C CYS A 215 -1.37 -22.73 33.77
N LEU A 216 -1.71 -23.85 33.11
CA LEU A 216 -3.08 -24.11 32.66
C LEU A 216 -4.06 -24.28 33.83
N GLU A 217 -3.59 -24.72 34.99
CA GLU A 217 -4.40 -24.85 36.22
C GLU A 217 -4.63 -23.48 36.88
N GLU A 218 -3.80 -22.47 36.58
CA GLU A 218 -3.94 -21.10 37.09
C GLU A 218 -4.79 -20.21 36.16
N MET A 219 -5.03 -20.65 34.93
CA MET A 219 -5.86 -19.96 33.93
C MET A 219 -7.34 -20.32 34.06
N GLU A 220 -7.90 -20.07 35.24
CA GLU A 220 -9.31 -20.25 35.55
C GLU A 220 -9.96 -18.91 35.91
N ASP A 221 -11.24 -18.72 35.56
CA ASP A 221 -12.04 -17.55 35.95
C ASP A 221 -12.46 -17.59 37.43
N GLU A 222 -13.22 -16.60 37.88
CA GLU A 222 -13.73 -16.52 39.26
C GLU A 222 -14.59 -17.75 39.67
N ASP A 223 -15.12 -18.50 38.70
CA ASP A 223 -15.94 -19.69 38.89
C ASP A 223 -15.13 -21.01 38.78
N GLY A 224 -13.81 -20.95 38.55
CA GLY A 224 -12.93 -22.11 38.39
C GLY A 224 -13.05 -22.79 37.01
N VAL A 225 -13.50 -22.04 36.00
CA VAL A 225 -13.60 -22.52 34.61
C VAL A 225 -12.43 -22.00 33.82
N SER A 226 -11.81 -22.84 33.00
CA SER A 226 -10.69 -22.39 32.16
C SER A 226 -11.09 -21.19 31.29
N ILE A 227 -10.28 -20.15 31.31
CA ILE A 227 -10.44 -18.96 30.44
C ILE A 227 -10.01 -19.23 29.00
N ILE A 228 -9.44 -20.41 28.74
CA ILE A 228 -8.95 -20.82 27.42
C ILE A 228 -10.11 -21.39 26.61
N ASP A 229 -10.41 -20.76 25.48
CA ASP A 229 -11.42 -21.23 24.54
C ASP A 229 -10.80 -21.57 23.18
N THR A 230 -11.33 -22.60 22.52
CA THR A 230 -10.87 -23.02 21.19
C THR A 230 -11.76 -22.42 20.12
N VAL A 231 -11.14 -21.71 19.18
CA VAL A 231 -11.84 -21.06 18.06
C VAL A 231 -11.24 -21.48 16.72
N GLU A 232 -11.96 -21.24 15.63
CA GLU A 232 -11.39 -21.40 14.29
C GLU A 232 -10.29 -20.38 14.04
N SER A 233 -9.32 -20.73 13.19
CA SER A 233 -8.21 -19.83 12.83
C SER A 233 -8.75 -18.49 12.37
N ILE A 234 -8.30 -17.44 13.03
CA ILE A 234 -8.70 -16.09 12.71
C ILE A 234 -7.76 -15.56 11.63
N ILE A 235 -8.28 -15.30 10.44
CA ILE A 235 -7.47 -14.82 9.31
C ILE A 235 -7.30 -13.30 9.43
N PHE A 236 -6.07 -12.86 9.69
CA PHE A 236 -5.68 -11.45 9.74
C PHE A 236 -4.33 -11.21 9.02
N PRO A 237 -4.10 -10.04 8.40
CA PRO A 237 -5.10 -9.01 8.08
C PRO A 237 -6.16 -9.56 7.10
N PRO A 238 -7.41 -9.05 7.13
CA PRO A 238 -8.36 -9.33 6.05
C PRO A 238 -7.73 -8.96 4.71
N ASP A 239 -7.95 -9.75 3.65
CA ASP A 239 -7.30 -9.62 2.33
C ASP A 239 -7.35 -8.22 1.69
N ASN A 240 -8.16 -7.30 2.24
CA ASN A 240 -8.39 -5.96 1.73
C ASN A 240 -8.09 -4.82 2.71
N SER A 241 -7.70 -5.09 3.96
CA SER A 241 -7.62 -4.04 4.99
C SER A 241 -6.56 -3.00 4.68
N ILE A 242 -5.40 -3.42 4.18
CA ILE A 242 -4.34 -2.54 3.70
C ILE A 242 -4.83 -1.70 2.51
N GLY A 243 -5.58 -2.30 1.59
CA GLY A 243 -6.18 -1.58 0.45
C GLY A 243 -7.18 -0.51 0.89
N ILE A 244 -8.01 -0.82 1.89
CA ILE A 244 -8.99 0.12 2.48
C ILE A 244 -8.27 1.27 3.18
N LEU A 245 -7.22 0.99 3.96
CA LEU A 245 -6.42 2.02 4.62
C LEU A 245 -5.78 2.96 3.60
N LYS A 246 -5.16 2.41 2.55
CA LYS A 246 -4.60 3.20 1.45
C LYS A 246 -5.64 4.06 0.74
N ALA A 247 -6.83 3.52 0.49
CA ALA A 247 -7.93 4.24 -0.15
C ALA A 247 -8.49 5.38 0.72
N ASN A 248 -8.40 5.25 2.05
CA ASN A 248 -8.83 6.26 3.03
C ASN A 248 -7.66 7.12 3.56
N ALA A 249 -6.49 7.07 2.91
CA ALA A 249 -5.33 7.86 3.30
C ALA A 249 -5.66 9.36 3.25
N THR A 250 -5.50 10.05 4.39
CA THR A 250 -5.68 11.50 4.47
C THR A 250 -4.44 12.24 4.00
N ARG A 251 -3.27 11.58 4.07
CA ARG A 251 -1.95 12.05 3.64
C ARG A 251 -1.23 10.94 2.87
N VAL A 252 -0.61 11.30 1.74
CA VAL A 252 0.18 10.38 0.92
C VAL A 252 1.54 10.99 0.65
N PHE A 253 2.60 10.25 0.96
CA PHE A 253 3.99 10.57 0.61
C PHE A 253 4.46 9.55 -0.43
N THR A 254 4.87 10.03 -1.61
CA THR A 254 5.39 9.18 -2.69
C THR A 254 6.88 8.98 -2.50
N ALA A 255 7.32 7.72 -2.55
CA ALA A 255 8.71 7.33 -2.37
C ALA A 255 9.25 6.49 -3.55
N ASP A 256 8.43 6.27 -4.58
CA ASP A 256 8.75 5.58 -5.82
C ASP A 256 9.10 6.54 -6.99
N ASP A 257 9.07 7.86 -6.77
CA ASP A 257 9.25 8.87 -7.83
C ASP A 257 10.64 8.89 -8.46
N MET A 258 11.66 8.37 -7.76
CA MET A 258 13.05 8.30 -8.24
C MET A 258 13.45 6.92 -8.78
N ILE A 259 12.48 6.01 -8.92
CA ILE A 259 12.67 4.71 -9.54
C ILE A 259 12.33 4.84 -11.03
N THR A 260 13.34 4.66 -11.87
CA THR A 260 13.25 5.00 -13.29
C THR A 260 12.82 3.81 -14.15
N PHE A 261 12.97 2.58 -13.67
CA PHE A 261 12.69 1.34 -14.39
C PHE A 261 13.30 1.26 -15.82
N SER A 262 14.29 2.11 -16.16
CA SER A 262 15.11 2.03 -17.38
C SER A 262 16.36 1.14 -17.20
N PRO A 263 16.65 0.16 -18.08
CA PRO A 263 17.77 -0.79 -17.94
C PRO A 263 19.16 -0.14 -17.82
N ALA A 264 19.26 1.12 -18.24
CA ALA A 264 20.47 1.93 -18.27
C ALA A 264 20.62 2.87 -17.06
N GLN A 265 19.59 2.99 -16.21
CA GLN A 265 19.55 3.97 -15.12
C GLN A 265 19.62 3.28 -13.75
N LYS A 266 20.39 3.90 -12.84
CA LYS A 266 20.49 3.50 -11.45
C LYS A 266 19.25 3.99 -10.71
N ASP A 267 18.58 3.11 -9.97
CA ASP A 267 17.43 3.54 -9.18
C ASP A 267 17.89 4.17 -7.87
N THR A 268 17.20 5.25 -7.49
CA THR A 268 17.40 5.91 -6.21
C THR A 268 16.12 5.77 -5.41
N LEU A 269 16.26 5.42 -4.12
CA LEU A 269 15.12 5.17 -3.25
C LEU A 269 14.87 6.38 -2.37
N ILE A 270 13.62 6.51 -1.90
CA ILE A 270 13.23 7.61 -1.01
C ILE A 270 12.82 7.02 0.34
N MET A 271 13.36 7.58 1.41
CA MET A 271 12.95 7.30 2.79
C MET A 271 12.11 8.47 3.29
N THR A 272 10.97 8.16 3.90
CA THR A 272 10.17 9.15 4.62
C THR A 272 10.43 9.05 6.12
N GLU A 273 10.59 10.15 6.83
CA GLU A 273 10.57 10.18 8.31
C GLU A 273 9.33 10.91 8.78
N ILE A 274 8.66 10.32 9.77
CA ILE A 274 7.53 10.87 10.49
C ILE A 274 7.95 11.05 11.95
N GLU A 275 7.98 12.31 12.40
CA GLU A 275 8.28 12.68 13.79
C GLU A 275 7.02 13.26 14.43
N PHE A 276 6.43 12.54 15.38
CA PHE A 276 5.24 13.02 16.10
C PHE A 276 5.60 14.11 17.11
N ASP A 277 4.77 15.15 17.18
CA ASP A 277 5.03 16.34 17.98
C ASP A 277 4.10 16.42 19.20
N GLU A 278 4.65 16.76 20.37
CA GLU A 278 3.92 16.89 21.64
C GLU A 278 2.82 17.96 21.62
N SER A 279 2.92 18.95 20.70
CA SER A 279 1.87 19.96 20.52
C SER A 279 0.65 19.45 19.75
N GLY A 280 0.75 18.26 19.13
CA GLY A 280 -0.28 17.65 18.30
C GLY A 280 -0.01 17.85 16.81
N GLY A 281 0.18 16.75 16.09
CA GLY A 281 0.55 16.72 14.68
C GLY A 281 1.82 15.91 14.47
N PHE A 282 2.40 16.02 13.28
CA PHE A 282 3.68 15.40 12.96
C PHE A 282 4.49 16.23 11.97
N TRP A 283 5.80 16.04 12.00
CA TRP A 283 6.71 16.53 10.98
C TRP A 283 6.99 15.42 9.98
N ALA A 284 7.02 15.75 8.69
CA ALA A 284 7.46 14.83 7.65
C ALA A 284 8.65 15.41 6.89
N THR A 285 9.61 14.54 6.57
CA THR A 285 10.78 14.84 5.74
C THR A 285 11.03 13.65 4.81
N GLN A 286 11.53 13.88 3.60
CA GLN A 286 11.97 12.80 2.72
C GLN A 286 13.41 13.02 2.26
N TRP A 287 14.19 11.95 2.26
CA TRP A 287 15.54 11.93 1.71
C TRP A 287 15.67 10.83 0.69
N TRP A 288 16.56 11.03 -0.26
CA TRP A 288 16.98 9.92 -1.09
C TRP A 288 18.08 9.09 -0.39
N TYR A 289 18.12 7.81 -0.70
CA TYR A 289 19.15 6.89 -0.24
C TYR A 289 19.44 5.82 -1.29
N LEU A 290 20.56 5.14 -1.12
CA LEU A 290 21.00 4.04 -1.98
C LEU A 290 21.22 2.81 -1.09
N VAL A 291 20.89 1.63 -1.60
CA VAL A 291 21.24 0.36 -0.95
C VAL A 291 22.61 -0.08 -1.47
N PRO A 292 23.62 -0.27 -0.59
CA PRO A 292 24.91 -0.78 -1.01
C PRO A 292 24.85 -2.22 -1.50
N PRO A 293 25.76 -2.64 -2.42
CA PRO A 293 26.97 -1.92 -2.81
C PRO A 293 26.72 -0.74 -3.76
N VAL A 294 27.36 0.39 -3.46
CA VAL A 294 27.31 1.62 -4.24
C VAL A 294 28.66 1.82 -4.93
N VAL A 295 28.68 1.77 -6.25
CA VAL A 295 29.86 2.11 -7.06
C VAL A 295 30.05 3.62 -7.22
N GLU A 296 31.29 4.09 -7.38
CA GLU A 296 31.57 5.53 -7.62
C GLU A 296 30.89 5.98 -8.92
N ASP A 297 30.36 7.19 -8.88
CA ASP A 297 29.92 7.86 -10.08
C ASP A 297 31.15 8.34 -10.86
N ALA A 298 31.37 7.75 -12.03
CA ALA A 298 32.42 8.15 -12.95
C ALA A 298 31.92 9.24 -13.90
N GLY A 299 31.21 10.23 -13.34
CA GLY A 299 30.71 11.37 -14.07
C GLY A 299 31.85 12.03 -14.84
N THR A 300 31.68 12.20 -16.15
CA THR A 300 32.66 12.87 -16.99
C THR A 300 31.96 14.05 -17.64
N SER A 301 32.52 15.24 -17.50
CA SER A 301 31.99 16.46 -18.09
C SER A 301 33.06 17.11 -18.97
N ILE A 302 32.72 17.37 -20.23
CA ILE A 302 33.65 17.90 -21.23
C ILE A 302 32.94 19.01 -22.01
N GLY A 303 33.56 20.19 -22.08
CA GLY A 303 33.01 21.32 -22.85
C GLY A 303 33.29 21.19 -24.35
N PHE A 304 32.33 21.61 -25.18
CA PHE A 304 32.41 21.71 -26.64
C PHE A 304 31.60 22.91 -27.15
N TYR A 305 31.77 23.28 -28.42
CA TYR A 305 30.77 24.08 -29.13
C TYR A 305 29.71 23.18 -29.76
N TYR A 306 28.46 23.64 -29.86
CA TYR A 306 27.44 22.95 -30.63
C TYR A 306 27.54 23.35 -32.10
N ASP A 307 27.62 22.35 -32.96
CA ASP A 307 27.69 22.52 -34.40
C ASP A 307 26.35 22.08 -34.99
N SER A 308 25.48 23.05 -35.26
CA SER A 308 24.14 22.91 -35.86
C SER A 308 24.13 23.04 -37.39
N THR A 309 25.23 23.47 -38.01
CA THR A 309 25.29 23.67 -39.46
C THR A 309 25.43 22.33 -40.18
N ASP A 310 24.82 22.13 -41.34
CA ASP A 310 24.97 20.86 -42.08
C ASP A 310 26.35 20.76 -42.75
N ALA A 311 27.42 20.51 -41.96
CA ALA A 311 28.72 20.16 -42.49
C ALA A 311 28.70 18.71 -43.02
N GLY A 312 29.10 18.50 -44.28
CA GLY A 312 29.07 17.18 -44.93
C GLY A 312 29.96 16.12 -44.25
N PHE A 313 29.85 14.86 -44.71
CA PHE A 313 30.37 13.67 -44.01
C PHE A 313 31.92 13.47 -44.02
N PRO A 314 32.57 13.33 -42.85
CA PRO A 314 32.19 14.08 -41.65
C PRO A 314 33.40 14.80 -41.06
N PRO A 315 33.25 16.09 -40.81
CA PRO A 315 33.70 16.57 -39.52
C PRO A 315 32.62 17.44 -38.91
N VAL A 316 32.19 17.07 -37.71
CA VAL A 316 31.79 18.08 -36.74
C VAL A 316 32.96 19.08 -36.62
N GLU A 317 32.68 20.36 -36.43
CA GLU A 317 33.74 21.35 -36.33
C GLU A 317 34.76 21.00 -35.23
N VAL A 318 35.98 21.51 -35.38
CA VAL A 318 37.03 21.30 -34.37
C VAL A 318 36.53 21.87 -33.04
N ASN A 319 36.75 21.14 -31.94
CA ASN A 319 36.28 21.50 -30.61
C ASN A 319 34.74 21.51 -30.45
N SER A 320 34.01 20.86 -31.37
CA SER A 320 32.55 20.87 -31.39
C SER A 320 31.91 19.48 -31.31
N LEU A 321 30.61 19.43 -31.01
CA LEU A 321 29.79 18.22 -31.06
C LEU A 321 28.46 18.47 -31.80
N ARG A 322 27.83 17.41 -32.30
CA ARG A 322 26.54 17.48 -33.00
C ARG A 322 25.72 16.21 -32.82
N LEU A 323 24.43 16.38 -32.55
CA LEU A 323 23.45 15.29 -32.69
C LEU A 323 23.03 15.18 -34.15
N VAL A 324 23.13 13.98 -34.71
CA VAL A 324 22.96 13.76 -36.15
C VAL A 324 21.79 12.86 -36.48
N ARG A 325 21.17 13.13 -37.63
CA ARG A 325 20.19 12.25 -38.28
C ARG A 325 20.50 12.05 -39.76
N ASP A 326 19.85 11.08 -40.37
CA ASP A 326 20.00 10.80 -41.79
C ASP A 326 19.23 11.80 -42.66
N ASP A 327 19.82 12.20 -43.79
CA ASP A 327 19.12 12.96 -44.82
C ASP A 327 18.26 12.01 -45.68
N PRO A 328 16.92 12.11 -45.63
CA PRO A 328 16.06 11.28 -46.47
C PRO A 328 16.25 11.51 -47.98
N SER A 329 16.87 12.63 -48.37
CA SER A 329 17.20 12.97 -49.76
C SER A 329 18.49 12.30 -50.26
N LEU A 330 19.33 11.77 -49.35
CA LEU A 330 20.60 11.12 -49.65
C LEU A 330 20.66 9.69 -49.06
N PRO A 331 19.80 8.76 -49.52
CA PRO A 331 19.74 7.41 -48.97
C PRO A 331 21.07 6.67 -49.13
N GLY A 332 21.60 6.17 -48.01
CA GLY A 332 22.86 5.44 -47.94
C GLY A 332 24.06 6.28 -47.46
N ILE A 333 23.88 7.57 -47.21
CA ILE A 333 24.84 8.41 -46.49
C ILE A 333 24.24 8.67 -45.11
N GLN A 334 24.90 8.20 -44.06
CA GLN A 334 24.43 8.35 -42.69
C GLN A 334 24.97 9.63 -42.05
N TYR A 335 24.28 10.15 -41.03
CA TYR A 335 24.78 11.20 -40.15
C TYR A 335 25.10 12.54 -40.85
N THR A 336 24.16 13.04 -41.65
CA THR A 336 24.39 14.19 -42.54
C THR A 336 23.71 15.48 -42.14
N LEU A 337 22.67 15.42 -41.31
CA LEU A 337 21.90 16.59 -40.88
C LEU A 337 21.94 16.73 -39.36
N ASP A 338 21.76 17.96 -38.89
CA ASP A 338 21.42 18.20 -37.50
C ASP A 338 20.11 17.49 -37.11
N ALA A 339 20.10 16.92 -35.90
CA ALA A 339 19.00 16.12 -35.39
C ALA A 339 17.78 16.95 -34.97
N TYR A 340 17.94 18.25 -34.70
CA TYR A 340 16.84 19.10 -34.28
C TYR A 340 15.84 19.32 -35.42
N VAL A 341 14.58 18.96 -35.17
CA VAL A 341 13.47 19.19 -36.11
C VAL A 341 12.36 19.96 -35.39
N PRO A 342 12.01 21.19 -35.82
CA PRO A 342 10.94 21.94 -35.19
C PRO A 342 9.63 21.14 -35.10
N GLY A 343 9.09 20.99 -33.89
CA GLY A 343 7.88 20.22 -33.60
C GLY A 343 8.09 18.72 -33.37
N ASN A 344 9.32 18.23 -33.52
CA ASN A 344 9.73 16.86 -33.17
C ASN A 344 11.03 16.83 -32.34
N ASP A 345 11.58 18.01 -32.01
CA ASP A 345 12.82 18.24 -31.26
C ASP A 345 13.94 17.30 -31.70
N TYR A 346 14.60 16.60 -30.77
CA TYR A 346 15.69 15.67 -31.06
C TYR A 346 15.24 14.22 -31.27
N ASN A 347 13.94 13.92 -31.38
CA ASN A 347 13.40 12.54 -31.47
C ASN A 347 13.85 11.73 -32.70
N GLN A 348 14.56 12.35 -33.64
CA GLN A 348 15.13 11.70 -34.82
C GLN A 348 16.65 11.52 -34.75
N ALA A 349 17.28 11.87 -33.62
CA ALA A 349 18.71 11.70 -33.43
C ALA A 349 19.11 10.22 -33.53
N LEU A 350 20.18 9.94 -34.27
CA LEU A 350 20.73 8.60 -34.50
C LEU A 350 22.06 8.37 -33.79
N ALA A 351 22.87 9.41 -33.67
CA ALA A 351 24.16 9.38 -33.00
C ALA A 351 24.54 10.79 -32.52
N LEU A 352 25.48 10.86 -31.60
CA LEU A 352 26.25 12.05 -31.27
C LEU A 352 27.64 11.93 -31.92
N LEU A 353 28.05 12.94 -32.67
CA LEU A 353 29.42 13.08 -33.17
C LEU A 353 30.16 14.08 -32.27
N VAL A 354 31.36 13.72 -31.82
CA VAL A 354 32.15 14.55 -30.90
C VAL A 354 33.57 14.72 -31.44
N SER A 355 34.07 15.96 -31.45
CA SER A 355 35.43 16.27 -31.86
C SER A 355 36.47 15.54 -30.98
N SER A 356 37.64 15.23 -31.54
CA SER A 356 38.73 14.63 -30.74
C SER A 356 39.36 15.60 -29.74
N ASN A 357 39.02 16.88 -29.80
CA ASN A 357 39.50 17.92 -28.90
C ASN A 357 38.34 18.59 -28.19
N ASP A 358 38.53 18.98 -26.93
CA ASP A 358 37.60 19.76 -26.12
C ASP A 358 37.51 21.23 -26.57
N ILE A 359 36.62 22.00 -25.95
CA ILE A 359 36.44 23.46 -26.18
C ILE A 359 37.74 24.27 -26.01
N ASN A 360 38.66 23.80 -25.16
CA ASN A 360 39.95 24.44 -24.89
C ASN A 360 41.04 24.02 -25.90
N GLY A 361 40.75 23.08 -26.80
CA GLY A 361 41.68 22.54 -27.78
C GLY A 361 42.63 21.46 -27.24
N ASN A 362 42.36 20.90 -26.05
CA ASN A 362 43.07 19.73 -25.53
C ASN A 362 42.46 18.44 -26.09
N PRO A 363 43.22 17.32 -26.17
CA PRO A 363 42.63 16.03 -26.49
C PRO A 363 41.50 15.67 -25.53
N ALA A 364 40.35 15.28 -26.06
CA ALA A 364 39.20 14.81 -25.28
C ALA A 364 39.41 13.34 -24.82
N ASP A 365 40.49 13.09 -24.09
CA ASP A 365 40.90 11.74 -23.64
C ASP A 365 39.84 11.10 -22.72
N ASP A 366 39.09 11.92 -21.98
CA ASP A 366 38.02 11.50 -21.09
C ASP A 366 36.81 10.90 -21.86
N MET A 367 36.72 11.10 -23.18
CA MET A 367 35.74 10.37 -24.01
C MET A 367 35.90 8.85 -23.94
N SER A 368 37.08 8.36 -23.54
CA SER A 368 37.33 6.93 -23.33
C SER A 368 36.59 6.32 -22.14
N THR A 369 36.02 7.14 -21.25
CA THR A 369 35.24 6.66 -20.10
C THR A 369 33.80 6.26 -20.49
N PHE A 370 33.29 6.79 -21.61
CA PHE A 370 31.94 6.51 -22.09
C PHE A 370 31.81 5.05 -22.55
N ALA A 371 30.71 4.41 -22.18
CA ALA A 371 30.39 3.02 -22.38
C ALA A 371 28.94 2.84 -22.85
N SER A 372 28.66 1.65 -23.41
CA SER A 372 27.30 1.31 -23.82
C SER A 372 26.36 1.30 -22.61
N GLY A 373 25.21 1.97 -22.73
CA GLY A 373 24.20 2.08 -21.68
C GLY A 373 24.34 3.32 -20.79
N ASP A 374 25.34 4.18 -20.99
CA ASP A 374 25.43 5.42 -20.21
C ASP A 374 24.33 6.42 -20.63
N LEU A 375 23.82 7.17 -19.65
CA LEU A 375 23.01 8.35 -19.92
C LEU A 375 23.95 9.52 -20.18
N VAL A 376 23.75 10.20 -21.31
CA VAL A 376 24.53 11.34 -21.74
C VAL A 376 23.61 12.55 -21.85
N SER A 377 24.08 13.68 -21.37
CA SER A 377 23.39 14.96 -21.52
C SER A 377 24.26 15.98 -22.24
N ILE A 378 23.62 16.83 -23.03
CA ILE A 378 24.23 18.01 -23.63
C ILE A 378 23.45 19.21 -23.11
N GLU A 379 24.12 20.10 -22.42
CA GLU A 379 23.51 21.25 -21.75
C GLU A 379 24.19 22.54 -22.18
N SER A 380 23.39 23.59 -22.46
CA SER A 380 23.91 24.92 -22.80
C SER A 380 24.56 25.60 -21.59
N GLU A 381 25.56 26.46 -21.83
CA GLU A 381 26.21 27.26 -20.77
C GLU A 381 25.21 28.14 -20.00
N ASP A 382 24.16 28.62 -20.67
CA ASP A 382 23.08 29.41 -20.08
C ASP A 382 22.03 28.54 -19.34
N THR A 383 22.23 27.22 -19.29
CA THR A 383 21.36 26.17 -18.68
C THR A 383 19.89 26.21 -19.11
N ASP A 384 19.62 26.86 -20.25
CA ASP A 384 18.26 27.03 -20.79
C ASP A 384 17.86 25.93 -21.78
N LYS A 385 18.81 25.08 -22.19
CA LYS A 385 18.61 23.98 -23.14
C LYS A 385 19.37 22.75 -22.70
N LYS A 386 18.66 21.64 -22.53
CA LYS A 386 19.24 20.34 -22.15
C LYS A 386 18.65 19.21 -22.99
N VAL A 387 19.52 18.39 -23.57
CA VAL A 387 19.16 17.17 -24.29
C VAL A 387 19.71 15.97 -23.53
N GLU A 388 18.90 14.95 -23.26
CA GLU A 388 19.32 13.73 -22.53
C GLU A 388 18.96 12.47 -23.32
N PHE A 389 19.91 11.54 -23.45
CA PHE A 389 19.73 10.29 -24.21
C PHE A 389 20.69 9.19 -23.75
N THR A 390 20.33 7.93 -24.00
CA THR A 390 21.18 6.77 -23.72
C THR A 390 22.02 6.40 -24.95
N ILE A 391 23.29 6.06 -24.74
CA ILE A 391 24.20 5.69 -25.84
C ILE A 391 24.43 4.17 -25.92
N GLN A 392 24.80 3.69 -27.10
CA GLN A 392 25.36 2.36 -27.33
C GLN A 392 26.90 2.44 -27.26
N SER A 393 27.58 1.33 -27.60
CA SER A 393 29.04 1.24 -27.56
C SER A 393 29.71 2.38 -28.35
N PRO A 394 30.43 3.30 -27.68
CA PRO A 394 31.11 4.39 -28.35
C PRO A 394 32.18 3.88 -29.31
N VAL A 395 32.29 4.53 -30.46
CA VAL A 395 33.30 4.22 -31.47
C VAL A 395 34.39 5.30 -31.40
N PRO A 396 35.63 4.94 -31.05
CA PRO A 396 36.73 5.90 -30.98
C PRO A 396 37.10 6.47 -32.35
N PRO A 397 37.73 7.66 -32.39
CA PRO A 397 38.13 8.31 -33.63
C PRO A 397 39.11 7.41 -34.41
N GLY A 398 38.77 7.17 -35.69
CA GLY A 398 39.61 6.43 -36.62
C GLY A 398 40.59 7.33 -37.37
N GLY A 399 41.32 6.76 -38.34
CA GLY A 399 42.19 7.54 -39.23
C GLY A 399 41.43 8.51 -40.15
N PHE A 400 40.14 8.25 -40.41
CA PHE A 400 39.19 9.16 -41.04
C PHE A 400 37.76 8.61 -40.83
N PRO A 401 36.84 9.33 -40.16
CA PRO A 401 36.97 10.67 -39.57
C PRO A 401 37.61 10.71 -38.16
N PRO A 402 38.22 11.83 -37.75
CA PRO A 402 38.83 12.01 -36.42
C PRO A 402 37.79 12.46 -35.39
N VAL A 403 36.65 11.78 -35.33
CA VAL A 403 35.56 12.10 -34.39
C VAL A 403 35.14 10.84 -33.64
N TRP A 404 34.79 11.01 -32.37
CA TRP A 404 34.07 9.98 -31.64
C TRP A 404 32.65 9.89 -32.19
N THR A 405 32.14 8.66 -32.33
CA THR A 405 30.74 8.42 -32.70
C THR A 405 30.08 7.65 -31.57
N LEU A 406 29.04 8.25 -30.98
CA LEU A 406 28.25 7.67 -29.90
C LEU A 406 26.86 7.35 -30.46
N PRO A 407 26.60 6.11 -30.90
CA PRO A 407 25.28 5.74 -31.41
C PRO A 407 24.24 5.85 -30.30
N ILE A 408 23.03 6.30 -30.61
CA ILE A 408 21.95 6.44 -29.63
C ILE A 408 21.19 5.12 -29.51
N ASP A 409 20.75 4.77 -28.30
CA ASP A 409 19.87 3.65 -28.06
C ASP A 409 18.41 3.98 -28.40
N PHE A 410 17.93 3.50 -29.55
CA PHE A 410 16.57 3.75 -30.04
C PHE A 410 15.45 3.11 -29.21
N PHE A 411 15.78 2.24 -28.26
CA PHE A 411 14.79 1.68 -27.34
C PHE A 411 14.48 2.62 -26.17
N SER A 412 15.33 3.63 -25.95
CA SER A 412 15.20 4.62 -24.88
C SER A 412 14.77 5.97 -25.47
N PRO A 413 13.80 6.69 -24.86
CA PRO A 413 13.38 7.99 -25.36
C PRO A 413 14.48 9.04 -25.16
N ILE A 414 14.59 10.00 -26.09
CA ILE A 414 15.39 11.21 -25.94
C ILE A 414 14.54 12.30 -25.29
N SER A 415 15.07 12.96 -24.28
CA SER A 415 14.43 14.08 -23.60
C SER A 415 15.04 15.39 -24.07
N TYR A 416 14.21 16.40 -24.29
CA TYR A 416 14.65 17.76 -24.55
C TYR A 416 13.88 18.72 -23.65
N ASP A 417 14.62 19.49 -22.85
CA ASP A 417 14.10 20.62 -22.08
C ASP A 417 14.67 21.92 -22.65
N GLY A 418 13.78 22.84 -23.02
CA GLY A 418 14.17 24.11 -23.63
C GLY A 418 13.03 24.88 -24.26
N PRO A 419 13.29 26.09 -24.79
CA PRO A 419 12.26 26.95 -25.36
C PRO A 419 11.56 26.28 -26.57
N PRO A 420 10.22 26.37 -26.68
CA PRO A 420 9.50 25.73 -27.77
C PRO A 420 9.97 26.19 -29.16
N GLY A 421 10.38 25.23 -30.00
CA GLY A 421 10.77 25.48 -31.39
C GLY A 421 12.18 26.01 -31.59
N ILE A 422 13.01 26.02 -30.55
CA ILE A 422 14.43 26.37 -30.59
C ILE A 422 15.20 25.15 -30.10
N GLY A 423 16.28 24.76 -30.80
CA GLY A 423 17.23 23.74 -30.36
C GLY A 423 18.56 24.38 -29.91
N LEU A 424 19.59 23.57 -29.73
CA LEU A 424 20.96 24.05 -29.55
C LEU A 424 21.43 24.76 -30.83
N LEU A 425 22.11 25.90 -30.68
CA LEU A 425 22.47 26.83 -31.74
C LEU A 425 23.93 26.65 -32.18
N GLU A 426 24.24 27.11 -33.39
CA GLU A 426 25.62 27.16 -33.89
C GLU A 426 26.53 27.96 -32.96
N ASP A 427 27.73 27.43 -32.71
CA ASP A 427 28.76 28.03 -31.86
C ASP A 427 28.33 28.24 -30.40
N GLU A 428 27.22 27.64 -29.98
CA GLU A 428 26.77 27.67 -28.58
C GLU A 428 27.70 26.82 -27.72
N SER A 429 28.18 27.38 -26.60
CA SER A 429 28.99 26.64 -25.63
C SER A 429 28.10 25.62 -24.93
N VAL A 430 28.50 24.34 -24.99
CA VAL A 430 27.76 23.23 -24.41
C VAL A 430 28.66 22.31 -23.60
N THR A 431 28.07 21.72 -22.57
CA THR A 431 28.71 20.73 -21.71
C THR A 431 28.17 19.35 -22.03
N LEU A 432 29.06 18.44 -22.45
CA LEU A 432 28.76 17.03 -22.62
C LEU A 432 29.03 16.30 -21.30
N SER A 433 27.97 15.81 -20.66
CA SER A 433 28.05 15.10 -19.39
C SER A 433 27.63 13.65 -19.55
N ARG A 434 28.32 12.75 -18.85
CA ARG A 434 28.02 11.33 -18.72
C ARG A 434 27.58 11.03 -17.30
N GLN A 435 26.49 10.31 -17.12
CA GLN A 435 26.18 9.59 -15.88
C GLN A 435 26.52 8.11 -16.07
N GLY A 436 27.53 7.63 -15.34
CA GLY A 436 28.02 6.25 -15.43
C GLY A 436 28.70 5.78 -14.14
N SER A 437 29.00 4.49 -14.06
CA SER A 437 29.71 3.87 -12.93
C SER A 437 31.18 3.64 -13.27
N SER A 438 32.08 3.89 -12.31
CA SER A 438 33.50 3.52 -12.40
C SER A 438 33.75 2.01 -12.29
N GLY A 439 32.76 1.24 -11.80
CA GLY A 439 32.91 -0.15 -11.37
C GLY A 439 33.72 -0.34 -10.10
N THR A 440 34.27 0.73 -9.52
CA THR A 440 34.92 0.74 -8.19
C THR A 440 33.89 1.05 -7.12
N LEU A 441 34.01 0.44 -5.94
CA LEU A 441 33.15 0.77 -4.80
C LEU A 441 33.43 2.21 -4.34
N ASN A 442 32.36 2.95 -4.07
CA ASN A 442 32.43 4.30 -3.53
C ASN A 442 32.99 4.30 -2.11
N ALA A 443 34.16 4.89 -1.93
CA ALA A 443 34.85 4.95 -0.64
C ALA A 443 34.15 5.88 0.38
N ASP A 444 33.32 6.80 -0.09
CA ASP A 444 32.57 7.75 0.74
C ASP A 444 31.25 7.17 1.24
N VAL A 445 30.86 5.97 0.78
CA VAL A 445 29.71 5.24 1.31
C VAL A 445 30.18 4.40 2.50
N PRO A 446 29.72 4.69 3.73
CA PRO A 446 30.02 3.87 4.90
C PRO A 446 29.57 2.43 4.67
N PHE A 447 30.29 1.47 5.27
CA PHE A 447 29.97 0.04 5.23
C PHE A 447 29.75 -0.58 3.83
N ASN A 448 30.12 0.10 2.75
CA ASN A 448 29.88 -0.32 1.36
C ASN A 448 30.46 -1.71 1.00
N GLU A 449 31.51 -2.15 1.70
CA GLU A 449 32.12 -3.47 1.55
C GLU A 449 31.43 -4.58 2.37
N TYR A 450 30.33 -4.28 3.06
CA TYR A 450 29.64 -5.25 3.90
C TYR A 450 28.89 -6.29 3.05
N GLN A 451 29.16 -7.56 3.30
CA GLN A 451 28.76 -8.68 2.42
C GLN A 451 27.29 -9.13 2.53
N TYR A 452 26.48 -8.52 3.40
CA TYR A 452 25.11 -9.00 3.70
C TYR A 452 24.02 -7.92 3.57
N PHE A 453 24.21 -6.88 2.75
CA PHE A 453 23.12 -5.93 2.46
C PHE A 453 21.93 -6.62 1.77
N HIS A 454 22.25 -7.44 0.78
CA HIS A 454 21.30 -8.28 0.09
C HIS A 454 21.38 -9.67 0.72
N ASN A 455 20.50 -9.98 1.67
CA ASN A 455 20.50 -11.25 2.41
C ASN A 455 19.97 -12.41 1.55
N HIS A 456 20.56 -12.60 0.38
CA HIS A 456 20.25 -13.65 -0.59
C HIS A 456 21.46 -13.88 -1.52
N SER A 457 21.43 -14.98 -2.26
CA SER A 457 22.42 -15.26 -3.29
C SER A 457 22.18 -14.42 -4.55
N GLU A 458 23.26 -14.02 -5.22
CA GLU A 458 23.17 -13.36 -6.52
C GLU A 458 22.48 -14.27 -7.55
N PRO A 459 21.60 -13.74 -8.42
CA PRO A 459 21.00 -14.51 -9.49
C PRO A 459 22.07 -14.91 -10.52
N THR A 460 22.62 -16.13 -10.40
CA THR A 460 23.62 -16.66 -11.34
C THR A 460 22.96 -17.27 -12.58
N GLY A 461 22.40 -16.43 -13.46
CA GLY A 461 21.86 -16.88 -14.75
C GLY A 461 20.68 -17.85 -14.63
N PHE A 462 20.72 -19.02 -15.29
CA PHE A 462 19.71 -20.09 -15.17
C PHE A 462 19.80 -20.76 -13.79
N GLY A 463 19.53 -20.00 -12.73
CA GLY A 463 19.48 -20.46 -11.35
C GLY A 463 18.40 -21.52 -11.15
N ASN A 464 18.54 -22.30 -10.08
CA ASN A 464 17.55 -23.28 -9.69
C ASN A 464 16.29 -22.52 -9.24
N PRO A 465 15.05 -22.95 -9.57
CA PRO A 465 13.82 -22.28 -9.13
C PRO A 465 13.66 -22.17 -7.60
N ASP A 466 14.51 -22.85 -6.82
CA ASP A 466 14.55 -22.81 -5.36
C ASP A 466 15.62 -21.85 -4.79
N ASP A 467 16.39 -21.16 -5.64
CA ASP A 467 17.40 -20.20 -5.18
C ASP A 467 16.71 -18.92 -4.71
N ASN A 468 16.98 -18.52 -3.46
CA ASN A 468 16.52 -17.23 -2.95
C ASN A 468 17.27 -16.12 -3.71
N THR A 469 16.55 -15.44 -4.60
CA THR A 469 17.10 -14.40 -5.51
C THR A 469 16.71 -12.99 -5.10
N ILE A 470 15.93 -12.85 -4.02
CA ILE A 470 15.44 -11.58 -3.47
C ILE A 470 15.64 -11.53 -1.95
N CYS A 471 15.72 -10.33 -1.40
CA CYS A 471 15.81 -10.13 0.04
C CYS A 471 14.56 -10.69 0.77
N GLN A 472 14.75 -11.49 1.82
CA GLN A 472 13.64 -12.00 2.63
C GLN A 472 13.18 -10.96 3.65
N ALA A 473 11.86 -10.90 3.92
CA ALA A 473 11.29 -9.98 4.91
C ALA A 473 11.83 -10.23 6.33
N ASN A 474 12.06 -11.49 6.69
CA ASN A 474 12.62 -11.91 7.98
C ASN A 474 14.17 -11.96 7.99
N GLY A 475 14.81 -11.45 6.93
CA GLY A 475 16.26 -11.42 6.79
C GLY A 475 16.94 -10.32 7.60
N PHE A 476 18.27 -10.30 7.58
CA PHE A 476 19.01 -9.11 7.99
C PHE A 476 18.71 -7.97 7.01
N GLN A 477 18.31 -6.82 7.54
CA GLN A 477 17.99 -5.63 6.76
C GLN A 477 18.81 -4.47 7.29
N HIS A 478 19.47 -3.76 6.37
CA HIS A 478 20.32 -2.61 6.70
C HIS A 478 20.38 -1.68 5.49
N PHE A 479 20.47 -0.39 5.75
CA PHE A 479 20.74 0.64 4.78
C PHE A 479 21.58 1.72 5.44
N ASP A 480 22.34 2.43 4.61
CA ASP A 480 23.13 3.56 5.03
C ASP A 480 22.53 4.84 4.46
N PHE A 481 22.30 5.81 5.34
CA PHE A 481 21.94 7.15 4.90
C PHE A 481 23.17 8.00 4.72
N ARG A 482 23.27 8.66 3.57
CA ARG A 482 24.31 9.66 3.32
C ARG A 482 24.14 10.90 4.20
N TYR A 483 22.91 11.21 4.62
CA TYR A 483 22.67 12.34 5.52
C TYR A 483 23.29 12.17 6.92
N TRP A 484 23.77 10.98 7.31
CA TRP A 484 24.48 10.80 8.59
C TRP A 484 25.80 11.54 8.67
N LEU A 485 26.37 11.93 7.52
CA LEU A 485 27.54 12.79 7.44
C LEU A 485 27.20 14.27 7.68
N CYS A 486 25.91 14.63 7.66
CA CYS A 486 25.46 16.00 7.82
C CYS A 486 25.39 16.40 9.29
N ILE A 487 25.80 17.63 9.59
CA ILE A 487 25.63 18.24 10.92
C ILE A 487 24.14 18.44 11.25
N ASN A 488 23.34 18.80 10.23
CA ASN A 488 21.90 18.93 10.34
C ASN A 488 21.23 18.24 9.15
N ARG A 489 20.65 17.06 9.39
CA ARG A 489 19.99 16.22 8.36
C ARG A 489 18.76 16.87 7.71
N TYR A 490 18.24 17.97 8.27
CA TYR A 490 17.08 18.69 7.74
C TYR A 490 17.45 19.93 6.93
N ASN A 491 18.74 20.30 6.87
CA ASN A 491 19.19 21.48 6.14
C ASN A 491 19.57 21.12 4.71
N VAL A 492 18.83 21.62 3.72
CA VAL A 492 19.13 21.44 2.29
C VAL A 492 20.54 21.93 1.93
N ASP A 493 20.93 23.12 2.42
CA ASP A 493 22.21 23.75 2.08
C ASP A 493 23.40 23.17 2.88
N GLY A 494 23.10 22.35 3.89
CA GLY A 494 24.10 21.75 4.77
C GLY A 494 24.14 20.23 4.69
N CYS A 495 23.31 19.64 3.83
CA CYS A 495 23.16 18.20 3.69
C CYS A 495 22.96 17.82 2.22
N TYR A 496 24.08 17.80 1.51
CA TYR A 496 24.16 17.58 0.07
C TYR A 496 25.37 16.70 -0.26
N GLU A 497 25.32 16.10 -1.43
CA GLU A 497 26.47 15.49 -2.06
C GLU A 497 27.28 16.58 -2.78
N ASP A 498 28.50 16.82 -2.28
CA ASP A 498 29.48 17.76 -2.83
C ASP A 498 30.13 17.14 -4.08
N LEU A 499 29.57 17.45 -5.24
CA LEU A 499 29.99 16.86 -6.52
C LEU A 499 31.23 17.56 -7.09
N ASN A 500 31.46 18.82 -6.72
CA ASN A 500 32.59 19.62 -7.20
C ASN A 500 33.79 19.64 -6.22
N GLY A 501 33.62 19.11 -5.01
CA GLY A 501 34.64 18.97 -3.97
C GLY A 501 35.08 20.29 -3.32
N ASN A 502 34.28 21.36 -3.46
CA ASN A 502 34.64 22.70 -3.01
C ASN A 502 34.21 22.99 -1.55
N GLY A 503 33.36 22.12 -0.97
CA GLY A 503 32.83 22.24 0.39
C GLY A 503 31.77 23.34 0.60
N GLU A 504 31.17 23.86 -0.46
CA GLU A 504 30.10 24.88 -0.47
C GLU A 504 28.96 24.42 -1.39
N TYR A 505 27.73 24.42 -0.87
CA TYR A 505 26.55 23.98 -1.62
C TYR A 505 26.27 24.90 -2.81
N ASP A 506 26.25 24.34 -4.01
CA ASP A 506 25.75 24.98 -5.22
C ASP A 506 24.56 24.19 -5.78
N GLU A 507 23.40 24.82 -5.91
CA GLU A 507 22.19 24.17 -6.41
C GLU A 507 22.30 23.68 -7.87
N ASN A 508 23.27 24.19 -8.64
CA ASN A 508 23.51 23.79 -10.02
C ASN A 508 24.47 22.61 -10.15
N ASP A 509 25.41 22.49 -9.21
CA ASP A 509 26.47 21.49 -9.26
C ASP A 509 26.26 20.34 -8.27
N ASP A 510 25.60 20.57 -7.13
CA ASP A 510 25.46 19.63 -6.02
C ASP A 510 24.05 19.06 -5.90
N LYS A 511 23.95 17.92 -5.22
CA LYS A 511 22.68 17.22 -5.02
C LYS A 511 22.30 17.18 -3.54
N SER A 512 21.29 17.96 -3.15
CA SER A 512 20.70 17.88 -1.80
C SER A 512 20.24 16.45 -1.49
N PHE A 513 20.58 15.95 -0.29
CA PHE A 513 20.04 14.69 0.22
C PHE A 513 18.57 14.79 0.59
N VAL A 514 18.11 16.00 0.96
CA VAL A 514 16.73 16.28 1.34
C VAL A 514 15.91 16.56 0.08
N LEU A 515 14.91 15.72 -0.19
CA LEU A 515 13.95 15.89 -1.29
C LEU A 515 12.71 16.66 -0.87
N PHE A 516 12.18 16.33 0.30
CA PHE A 516 11.03 17.02 0.89
C PHE A 516 11.46 17.63 2.22
N GLN A 517 11.46 18.97 2.27
CA GLN A 517 11.86 19.71 3.46
C GLN A 517 10.98 19.38 4.66
N ARG A 518 11.58 19.38 5.85
CA ARG A 518 10.90 19.10 7.12
C ARG A 518 9.71 20.04 7.30
N THR A 519 8.51 19.49 7.14
CA THR A 519 7.24 20.24 7.12
C THR A 519 6.32 19.74 8.22
N PHE A 520 5.71 20.67 8.97
CA PHE A 520 4.76 20.35 10.03
C PHE A 520 3.33 20.22 9.50
N PHE A 521 2.66 19.17 9.96
CA PHE A 521 1.25 18.90 9.69
C PHE A 521 0.49 18.91 11.02
N PRO A 522 -0.37 19.92 11.27
CA PRO A 522 -1.11 20.01 12.52
C PRO A 522 -2.23 18.96 12.58
N TYR A 523 -2.46 18.39 13.75
CA TYR A 523 -3.55 17.43 13.96
C TYR A 523 -4.92 18.08 13.75
N SER A 524 -5.72 17.50 12.84
CA SER A 524 -7.07 17.99 12.52
C SER A 524 -8.19 16.98 12.77
N GLY A 525 -7.83 15.76 13.16
CA GLY A 525 -8.70 14.60 13.36
C GLY A 525 -7.94 13.31 13.04
N PRO A 526 -8.58 12.14 13.13
CA PRO A 526 -7.93 10.87 12.79
C PRO A 526 -7.32 10.88 11.38
N GLU A 527 -6.04 10.56 11.28
CA GLU A 527 -5.29 10.66 10.03
C GLU A 527 -4.61 9.32 9.66
N VAL A 528 -4.72 8.96 8.37
CA VAL A 528 -4.02 7.81 7.80
C VAL A 528 -2.91 8.34 6.89
N ILE A 529 -1.67 8.08 7.29
CA ILE A 529 -0.43 8.49 6.64
C ILE A 529 0.07 7.33 5.79
N TYR A 530 -0.08 7.44 4.48
CA TYR A 530 0.34 6.43 3.53
C TYR A 530 1.70 6.77 2.90
N ILE A 531 2.65 5.86 3.03
CA ILE A 531 3.96 5.91 2.39
C ILE A 531 3.93 4.97 1.19
N LYS A 532 3.79 5.54 0.00
CA LYS A 532 3.66 4.81 -1.25
C LYS A 532 5.04 4.49 -1.82
N GLY A 533 5.31 3.21 -2.07
CA GLY A 533 6.52 2.77 -2.76
C GLY A 533 7.81 2.96 -1.98
N GLY A 534 7.76 2.97 -0.64
CA GLY A 534 8.95 3.15 0.18
C GLY A 534 8.78 2.77 1.64
N GLN A 535 9.89 2.87 2.36
CA GLN A 535 9.99 2.62 3.79
C GLN A 535 9.79 3.92 4.59
N VAL A 536 9.57 3.78 5.89
CA VAL A 536 9.38 4.93 6.78
C VAL A 536 10.13 4.79 8.10
N LEU A 537 10.71 5.89 8.56
CA LEU A 537 11.24 6.05 9.92
C LEU A 537 10.20 6.73 10.79
N VAL A 538 9.98 6.24 12.00
CA VAL A 538 8.96 6.76 12.92
C VAL A 538 9.57 6.96 14.30
N HIS A 539 9.27 8.10 14.93
CA HIS A 539 9.58 8.41 16.32
C HIS A 539 8.76 9.60 16.84
N GLY A 540 8.89 9.91 18.14
CA GLY A 540 8.40 11.15 18.74
C GLY A 540 7.28 10.97 19.76
N THR A 541 6.52 12.05 19.99
CA THR A 541 5.44 12.08 20.99
C THR A 541 4.08 12.12 20.31
N VAL A 542 3.29 11.06 20.45
CA VAL A 542 1.98 10.90 19.81
C VAL A 542 0.91 11.65 20.60
N LYS A 543 0.24 12.58 19.92
CA LYS A 543 -0.94 13.29 20.39
C LYS A 543 -1.97 13.40 19.28
N GLY A 544 -3.07 12.67 19.43
CA GLY A 544 -4.07 12.41 18.39
C GLY A 544 -4.12 10.94 17.95
N ALA A 545 -4.93 10.66 16.94
CA ALA A 545 -5.13 9.34 16.36
C ALA A 545 -4.48 9.27 14.96
N TYR A 546 -3.46 8.43 14.81
CA TYR A 546 -2.73 8.27 13.55
C TYR A 546 -2.63 6.81 13.15
N THR A 547 -2.57 6.55 11.85
CA THR A 547 -2.17 5.25 11.31
C THR A 547 -1.13 5.45 10.23
N VAL A 548 0.05 4.85 10.38
CA VAL A 548 1.09 4.84 9.34
C VAL A 548 0.98 3.54 8.57
N VAL A 549 0.84 3.63 7.24
CA VAL A 549 0.72 2.47 6.35
C VAL A 549 1.76 2.54 5.23
N THR A 550 2.39 1.42 4.91
CA THR A 550 3.36 1.28 3.81
C THR A 550 2.88 0.29 2.75
N ASP A 551 3.54 0.29 1.59
CA ASP A 551 3.37 -0.78 0.60
C ASP A 551 4.01 -2.11 1.02
N TYR A 552 3.63 -3.20 0.35
CA TYR A 552 4.19 -4.54 0.63
C TYR A 552 5.70 -4.55 0.42
N ALA A 553 6.10 -4.22 -0.80
CA ALA A 553 7.49 -4.08 -1.17
C ALA A 553 7.62 -3.22 -2.43
N THR A 554 8.85 -2.77 -2.68
CA THR A 554 9.23 -1.98 -3.84
C THR A 554 10.40 -2.65 -4.52
N GLU A 555 10.28 -2.90 -5.82
CA GLU A 555 11.37 -3.38 -6.66
C GLU A 555 12.25 -2.22 -7.09
N TYR A 556 13.56 -2.46 -7.14
CA TYR A 556 14.54 -1.46 -7.54
C TYR A 556 15.73 -2.14 -8.21
N ARG A 557 16.42 -1.41 -9.08
CA ARG A 557 17.71 -1.84 -9.62
C ARG A 557 18.84 -1.49 -8.68
N ARG A 558 19.74 -2.45 -8.51
CA ARG A 558 20.92 -2.24 -7.68
C ARG A 558 21.89 -1.22 -8.27
N HIS A 559 22.54 -0.49 -7.37
CA HIS A 559 23.44 0.60 -7.75
C HIS A 559 24.78 0.08 -8.32
N ASP A 560 25.28 -1.06 -7.85
CA ASP A 560 26.49 -1.71 -8.37
C ASP A 560 26.28 -2.41 -9.72
N ASN A 561 25.09 -2.95 -9.97
CA ASN A 561 24.74 -3.61 -11.22
C ASN A 561 23.25 -3.40 -11.59
N PRO A 562 22.95 -2.49 -12.53
CA PRO A 562 21.57 -2.19 -12.92
C PRO A 562 20.88 -3.34 -13.68
N ASN A 563 21.58 -4.41 -14.06
CA ASN A 563 20.94 -5.59 -14.63
C ASN A 563 20.23 -6.46 -13.58
N ILE A 564 20.47 -6.22 -12.29
CA ILE A 564 19.88 -6.96 -11.19
C ILE A 564 18.75 -6.11 -10.59
N VAL A 565 17.54 -6.67 -10.61
CA VAL A 565 16.38 -6.15 -9.89
C VAL A 565 16.28 -6.90 -8.57
N ASP A 566 16.23 -6.15 -7.48
CA ASP A 566 16.04 -6.65 -6.11
C ASP A 566 14.81 -5.96 -5.49
N GLN A 567 14.45 -6.37 -4.28
CA GLN A 567 13.23 -5.96 -3.60
C GLN A 567 13.53 -5.46 -2.19
N ILE A 568 12.91 -4.34 -1.83
CA ILE A 568 12.92 -3.81 -0.47
C ILE A 568 11.50 -3.86 0.07
N TRP A 569 11.37 -4.39 1.29
CA TRP A 569 10.11 -4.47 2.00
C TRP A 569 9.67 -3.10 2.48
N GLY A 570 8.37 -2.79 2.42
CA GLY A 570 7.83 -1.54 2.97
C GLY A 570 7.78 -1.61 4.49
N ASN A 571 8.94 -1.48 5.13
CA ASN A 571 9.08 -1.54 6.57
C ASN A 571 8.78 -0.19 7.24
N ILE A 572 8.37 -0.28 8.51
CA ILE A 572 8.29 0.83 9.44
C ILE A 572 9.43 0.67 10.45
N TRP A 573 10.35 1.62 10.48
CA TRP A 573 11.51 1.60 11.37
C TRP A 573 11.29 2.53 12.55
N LEU A 574 11.25 1.98 13.76
CA LEU A 574 11.22 2.77 14.98
C LEU A 574 12.66 3.17 15.32
N ILE A 575 13.01 4.44 15.10
CA ILE A 575 14.41 4.91 15.17
C ILE A 575 14.77 5.58 16.49
N ASP A 576 13.77 5.93 17.29
CA ASP A 576 13.85 6.52 18.62
C ASP A 576 12.52 6.20 19.34
N ASP A 577 12.39 6.64 20.59
CA ASP A 577 11.22 6.43 21.41
C ASP A 577 9.93 6.91 20.71
N ILE A 578 8.90 6.06 20.79
CA ILE A 578 7.51 6.45 20.54
C ILE A 578 6.81 6.45 21.89
N ARG A 579 6.34 7.62 22.30
CA ARG A 579 5.61 7.81 23.56
C ARG A 579 4.29 8.51 23.29
N TYR A 580 3.26 8.16 24.04
CA TYR A 580 2.03 8.94 24.02
C TYR A 580 2.19 10.16 24.93
N GLU A 581 1.56 11.28 24.57
CA GLU A 581 1.68 12.54 25.34
C GLU A 581 1.15 12.42 26.76
N ASP A 582 0.21 11.49 26.98
CA ASP A 582 -0.43 11.16 28.23
C ASP A 582 0.15 9.91 28.93
N SER A 583 1.24 9.34 28.41
CA SER A 583 1.96 8.27 29.10
C SER A 583 2.38 8.71 30.51
N ASN A 584 2.29 7.82 31.49
CA ASN A 584 2.59 8.13 32.88
C ASN A 584 4.07 8.52 33.06
N THR A 585 4.32 9.79 33.40
CA THR A 585 5.67 10.30 33.69
C THR A 585 5.98 10.41 35.19
N SER A 586 5.13 9.87 36.07
CA SER A 586 5.16 10.18 37.51
C SER A 586 5.89 9.12 38.34
N GLY A 587 7.21 9.30 38.53
CA GLY A 587 7.93 8.58 39.58
C GLY A 587 9.44 8.82 39.61
N TYR A 588 9.98 9.14 40.79
CA TYR A 588 11.43 9.31 41.07
C TYR A 588 12.27 8.03 40.84
N TYR A 589 11.67 6.92 40.37
CA TYR A 589 12.37 5.67 40.14
C TYR A 589 12.07 4.87 38.88
N LEU A 590 11.03 5.13 38.08
CA LEU A 590 10.85 4.57 36.73
C LEU A 590 9.67 5.30 36.06
N THR A 591 9.89 5.85 34.87
CA THR A 591 8.84 6.09 33.87
C THR A 591 8.49 4.73 33.29
N ASP A 592 7.33 4.17 33.62
CA ASP A 592 6.87 2.89 33.04
C ASP A 592 6.43 3.05 31.58
N GLY A 593 6.20 4.28 31.12
CA GLY A 593 5.75 4.56 29.75
C GLY A 593 4.33 4.05 29.48
N ALA A 594 3.63 3.60 30.53
CA ALA A 594 2.32 2.99 30.42
C ALA A 594 1.33 4.00 29.85
N VAL A 595 0.57 3.55 28.84
CA VAL A 595 -0.58 4.26 28.31
C VAL A 595 -1.72 4.04 29.28
N ILE A 596 -2.32 5.12 29.76
CA ILE A 596 -3.54 5.02 30.56
C ILE A 596 -4.69 4.90 29.56
N GLN A 597 -5.49 3.84 29.66
CA GLN A 597 -6.63 3.67 28.76
C GLN A 597 -7.71 4.75 29.02
N PRO A 598 -8.53 5.12 28.03
CA PRO A 598 -9.59 6.11 28.19
C PRO A 598 -10.54 5.83 29.37
N GLU A 599 -10.86 4.57 29.61
CA GLU A 599 -11.70 4.09 30.72
C GLU A 599 -11.11 4.36 32.11
N ASP A 600 -9.78 4.41 32.21
CA ASP A 600 -9.04 4.67 33.45
C ASP A 600 -8.60 6.15 33.58
N GLY A 601 -9.13 7.00 32.71
CA GLY A 601 -8.91 8.45 32.72
C GLY A 601 -7.73 8.94 31.87
N GLY A 602 -7.22 8.10 30.97
CA GLY A 602 -6.27 8.49 29.91
C GLY A 602 -6.97 9.12 28.70
N THR A 603 -6.25 9.23 27.58
CA THR A 603 -6.76 9.89 26.36
C THR A 603 -7.01 8.90 25.22
N ASP A 604 -7.74 9.36 24.20
CA ASP A 604 -7.97 8.61 22.95
C ASP A 604 -6.76 8.68 21.98
N ASN A 605 -5.56 8.99 22.47
CA ASN A 605 -4.36 9.00 21.63
C ASN A 605 -4.06 7.56 21.16
N VAL A 606 -3.85 7.38 19.86
CA VAL A 606 -3.58 6.04 19.29
C VAL A 606 -2.65 6.15 18.08
N LEU A 607 -1.69 5.22 17.99
CA LEU A 607 -0.84 5.03 16.83
C LEU A 607 -0.99 3.61 16.29
N GLY A 608 -1.57 3.50 15.10
CA GLY A 608 -1.56 2.27 14.31
C GLY A 608 -0.34 2.21 13.39
N LEU A 609 0.39 1.09 13.39
CA LEU A 609 1.49 0.83 12.47
C LEU A 609 1.14 -0.38 11.61
N VAL A 610 0.93 -0.14 10.31
CA VAL A 610 0.55 -1.17 9.35
C VAL A 610 1.63 -1.27 8.29
N ALA A 611 2.66 -2.06 8.58
CA ALA A 611 3.76 -2.30 7.66
C ALA A 611 3.35 -3.35 6.61
N GLY A 612 3.63 -3.08 5.33
CA GLY A 612 3.57 -4.12 4.31
C GLY A 612 4.70 -5.15 4.41
N GLY A 613 5.85 -4.74 4.97
CA GLY A 613 6.96 -5.61 5.36
C GLY A 613 6.93 -5.96 6.84
N SER A 614 7.74 -5.26 7.63
CA SER A 614 7.84 -5.44 9.09
C SER A 614 7.87 -4.10 9.84
N VAL A 615 7.45 -4.13 11.10
CA VAL A 615 7.74 -3.05 12.06
C VAL A 615 9.02 -3.43 12.80
N ILE A 616 10.07 -2.62 12.68
CA ILE A 616 11.42 -2.94 13.14
C ILE A 616 11.86 -1.90 14.16
N LEU A 617 12.21 -2.35 15.37
CA LEU A 617 12.96 -1.51 16.32
C LEU A 617 14.39 -1.41 15.84
N ALA A 618 14.77 -0.23 15.34
CA ALA A 618 16.09 -0.01 14.79
C ALA A 618 17.16 0.01 15.90
N ASN A 619 18.32 -0.57 15.65
CA ASN A 619 19.46 -0.55 16.57
C ASN A 619 20.20 0.80 16.51
N THR A 620 19.54 1.88 16.92
CA THR A 620 20.04 3.26 16.94
C THR A 620 20.51 3.64 18.36
N THR A 621 21.38 4.65 18.48
CA THR A 621 21.84 5.14 19.79
C THR A 621 20.70 5.61 20.70
N PRO A 622 19.66 6.31 20.20
CA PRO A 622 18.48 6.64 21.01
C PRO A 622 17.75 5.39 21.52
N ASN A 623 17.61 4.35 20.70
CA ASN A 623 17.06 3.04 21.12
C ASN A 623 18.04 2.21 21.98
N GLY A 624 19.10 2.82 22.52
CA GLY A 624 20.02 2.17 23.46
C GLY A 624 21.17 1.39 22.81
N ALA A 625 21.41 1.53 21.50
CA ALA A 625 22.56 0.91 20.84
C ALA A 625 23.88 1.44 21.45
N LYS A 626 24.51 0.63 22.30
CA LYS A 626 25.79 0.93 22.96
C LYS A 626 26.89 0.03 22.41
N ASN A 627 28.02 0.64 22.04
CA ASN A 627 29.24 -0.10 21.73
C ASN A 627 29.72 -0.78 23.02
N ARG A 628 30.07 -2.07 22.99
CA ARG A 628 30.41 -2.94 24.16
C ARG A 628 31.62 -2.48 25.01
N GLY A 629 32.11 -1.25 24.87
CA GLY A 629 33.33 -0.72 25.49
C GLY A 629 33.18 0.44 26.48
N THR A 630 32.00 1.03 26.67
CA THR A 630 31.82 2.14 27.63
C THR A 630 30.80 1.79 28.69
N THR A 631 31.29 1.25 29.81
CA THR A 631 30.57 1.19 31.08
C THR A 631 30.38 2.61 31.62
N GLY A 632 29.15 3.12 31.54
CA GLY A 632 28.70 4.34 32.21
C GLY A 632 27.23 4.15 32.63
N PRO A 633 26.84 4.57 33.85
CA PRO A 633 25.60 4.14 34.46
C PRO A 633 24.42 4.99 33.98
N ASN A 634 23.26 4.32 34.00
CA ASN A 634 21.89 4.84 33.97
C ASN A 634 21.22 4.83 32.59
N ASN A 635 20.25 3.91 32.56
CA ASN A 635 19.04 3.77 31.76
C ASN A 635 19.29 3.92 30.26
#